data_AF-A0A8T5DLK4-F1
#
_entry.id   AF-A0A8T5DLK4-F1
#
_cell.length_a   1.000
_cell.length_b   1.000
_cell.length_c   1.000
_cell.angle_alpha   90.00
_cell.angle_beta   90.00
_cell.angle_gamma   90.00
#
_symmetry.space_group_name_H-M   'P 1'
#
loop_
_entity.id
_entity.type
_entity.pdbx_description
1 polymer ?
#
loop_
_entity_poly.entity_id
_entity_poly.type
_entity_poly.pdbx_seq_one_letter_code
_entity_poly.pdbx_strand_id
1 'polypeptide(L)'
;MHSIELQNRFWRRVDIKTEDECWEWQNYLDKDGYGTFYFNGSSMKAHRFSFNIFNELKLELCVCHHCDNPSCVNPKHLYEDTHEHNMNHMKKKGRSRVSLGSKNEHTNITEDEIIEILDGVLEGSITCKEDVIECNYKFTKRIIKNIINKINWSHVTDNYSSEEFEHIKDILSGQLTRIEVYLINKDIFSNLETHQIAEKYNTLIGNIIQIKNKNHKYS
;
A
#
# COMPACT_ATOMS: atom_id res chain seq x y z
N MET A 1 7.48 -43.52 14.06
CA MET A 1 6.21 -44.27 13.97
C MET A 1 4.95 -43.39 14.08
N HIS A 2 5.04 -42.13 14.56
CA HIS A 2 3.90 -41.23 14.75
C HIS A 2 3.51 -40.31 13.56
N SER A 3 4.23 -40.31 12.43
CA SER A 3 3.95 -39.37 11.33
C SER A 3 2.76 -39.78 10.45
N ILE A 4 2.59 -41.07 10.16
CA ILE A 4 1.54 -41.56 9.24
C ILE A 4 0.14 -41.42 9.86
N GLU A 5 -0.02 -41.85 11.11
CA GLU A 5 -1.31 -41.74 11.82
C GLU A 5 -1.75 -40.28 11.98
N LEU A 6 -0.79 -39.38 12.20
CA LEU A 6 -1.03 -37.96 12.29
C LEU A 6 -1.49 -37.35 10.96
N GLN A 7 -0.79 -37.66 9.86
CA GLN A 7 -1.18 -37.22 8.53
C GLN A 7 -2.57 -37.76 8.18
N ASN A 8 -2.87 -39.03 8.49
CA ASN A 8 -4.21 -39.60 8.29
C ASN A 8 -5.28 -38.83 9.07
N ARG A 9 -5.00 -38.43 10.32
CA ARG A 9 -5.93 -37.60 11.11
C ARG A 9 -6.17 -36.22 10.48
N PHE A 10 -5.15 -35.66 9.84
CA PHE A 10 -5.27 -34.41 9.11
C PHE A 10 -6.12 -34.60 7.85
N TRP A 11 -5.75 -35.52 6.97
CA TRP A 11 -6.40 -35.73 5.66
C TRP A 11 -7.87 -36.14 5.76
N ARG A 12 -8.28 -36.83 6.83
CA ARG A 12 -9.70 -37.13 7.09
C ARG A 12 -10.59 -35.89 7.31
N ARG A 13 -10.00 -34.71 7.46
CA ARG A 13 -10.70 -33.43 7.71
C ARG A 13 -10.55 -32.46 6.54
N VAL A 14 -10.12 -32.96 5.38
CA VAL A 14 -9.90 -32.16 4.18
C VAL A 14 -10.84 -32.66 3.10
N ASP A 15 -11.60 -31.76 2.51
CA ASP A 15 -12.33 -32.05 1.27
C ASP A 15 -11.35 -31.94 0.10
N ILE A 16 -10.71 -33.06 -0.25
CA ILE A 16 -9.70 -33.11 -1.31
C ILE A 16 -10.41 -33.09 -2.67
N LYS A 17 -9.99 -32.15 -3.51
CA LYS A 17 -10.48 -31.94 -4.88
C LYS A 17 -9.35 -32.12 -5.88
N THR A 18 -9.51 -31.59 -7.10
CA THR A 18 -8.39 -31.53 -8.06
C THR A 18 -7.27 -30.61 -7.55
N GLU A 19 -6.11 -30.67 -8.19
CA GLU A 19 -4.92 -29.95 -7.73
C GLU A 19 -5.02 -28.42 -7.88
N ASP A 20 -5.89 -27.94 -8.78
CA ASP A 20 -6.13 -26.51 -9.04
C ASP A 20 -7.30 -25.96 -8.19
N GLU A 21 -7.99 -26.82 -7.44
CA GLU A 21 -9.13 -26.46 -6.60
C GLU A 21 -8.72 -26.28 -5.13
N CYS A 22 -9.50 -25.49 -4.40
CA CYS A 22 -9.29 -25.33 -2.96
C CYS A 22 -9.65 -26.63 -2.24
N TRP A 23 -8.76 -27.08 -1.36
CA TRP A 23 -9.03 -28.22 -0.48
C TRP A 23 -9.51 -27.68 0.86
N GLU A 24 -10.81 -27.75 1.11
CA GLU A 24 -11.43 -27.07 2.24
C GLU A 24 -11.23 -27.84 3.55
N TRP A 25 -10.79 -27.13 4.59
CA TRP A 25 -10.75 -27.66 5.95
C TRP A 25 -12.16 -27.83 6.51
N GLN A 26 -12.53 -29.07 6.86
CA GLN A 26 -13.89 -29.45 7.26
C GLN A 26 -14.15 -29.40 8.78
N ASN A 27 -13.23 -28.81 9.54
CA ASN A 27 -13.35 -28.71 10.99
C ASN A 27 -13.27 -27.25 11.43
N TYR A 28 -13.14 -26.99 12.75
CA TYR A 28 -13.15 -25.64 13.32
C TYR A 28 -12.30 -24.64 12.52
N LEU A 29 -12.97 -23.55 12.13
CA LEU A 29 -12.39 -22.33 11.58
C LEU A 29 -12.43 -21.26 12.67
N ASP A 30 -11.39 -20.44 12.75
CA ASP A 30 -11.42 -19.25 13.60
C ASP A 30 -12.30 -18.13 13.01
N LYS A 31 -12.40 -17.00 13.74
CA LYS A 31 -13.14 -15.81 13.32
C LYS A 31 -12.68 -15.21 11.98
N ASP A 32 -11.46 -15.54 11.55
CA ASP A 32 -10.84 -15.04 10.33
C ASP A 32 -10.89 -16.09 9.20
N GLY A 33 -11.59 -17.22 9.42
CA GLY A 33 -11.80 -18.30 8.45
C GLY A 33 -10.68 -19.33 8.38
N TYR A 34 -9.66 -19.25 9.24
CA TYR A 34 -8.53 -20.18 9.19
C TYR A 34 -8.80 -21.47 9.96
N GLY A 35 -8.58 -22.60 9.26
CA GLY A 35 -8.61 -23.92 9.86
C GLY A 35 -7.55 -24.11 10.93
N THR A 36 -7.89 -24.87 11.97
CA THR A 36 -7.00 -25.18 13.09
C THR A 36 -6.84 -26.69 13.26
N PHE A 37 -5.59 -27.14 13.45
CA PHE A 37 -5.22 -28.53 13.68
C PHE A 37 -4.38 -28.67 14.95
N TYR A 38 -4.82 -29.54 15.86
CA TYR A 38 -4.09 -29.85 17.08
C TYR A 38 -3.04 -30.93 16.80
N PHE A 39 -1.78 -30.71 17.20
CA PHE A 39 -0.65 -31.63 17.04
C PHE A 39 0.36 -31.47 18.19
N ASN A 40 0.85 -32.59 18.73
CA ASN A 40 1.85 -32.62 19.81
C ASN A 40 1.54 -31.70 21.01
N GLY A 41 0.30 -31.69 21.48
CA GLY A 41 -0.10 -30.87 22.63
C GLY A 41 -0.31 -29.38 22.31
N SER A 42 -0.17 -28.98 21.04
CA SER A 42 -0.26 -27.59 20.60
C SER A 42 -1.22 -27.42 19.43
N SER A 43 -1.80 -26.23 19.31
CA SER A 43 -2.68 -25.87 18.20
C SER A 43 -1.87 -25.16 17.11
N MET A 44 -2.01 -25.59 15.86
CA MET A 44 -1.38 -24.98 14.69
C MET A 44 -2.43 -24.69 13.62
N LYS A 45 -2.19 -23.68 12.77
CA LYS A 45 -3.05 -23.46 11.59
C LYS A 45 -2.97 -24.64 10.63
N ALA A 46 -4.13 -25.09 10.14
CA ALA A 46 -4.25 -26.27 9.29
C ALA A 46 -3.46 -26.13 7.99
N HIS A 47 -3.48 -24.95 7.35
CA HIS A 47 -2.69 -24.70 6.15
C HIS A 47 -1.18 -24.76 6.41
N ARG A 48 -0.70 -24.29 7.58
CA ARG A 48 0.72 -24.42 7.97
C ARG A 48 1.12 -25.87 8.16
N PHE A 49 0.25 -26.67 8.77
CA PHE A 49 0.49 -28.11 8.92
C PHE A 49 0.53 -28.80 7.55
N SER A 50 -0.40 -28.47 6.64
CA SER A 50 -0.37 -28.97 5.27
C SER A 50 0.94 -28.61 4.57
N PHE A 51 1.36 -27.34 4.63
CA PHE A 51 2.63 -26.91 4.04
C PHE A 51 3.83 -27.68 4.61
N ASN A 52 3.86 -27.92 5.93
CA ASN A 52 4.93 -28.68 6.60
C ASN A 52 5.00 -30.16 6.17
N ILE A 53 3.89 -30.77 5.77
CA ILE A 53 3.90 -32.17 5.28
C ILE A 53 4.70 -32.29 3.98
N PHE A 54 4.61 -31.28 3.10
CA PHE A 54 5.23 -31.30 1.78
C PHE A 54 6.54 -30.51 1.72
N ASN A 55 6.81 -29.65 2.70
CA ASN A 55 7.95 -28.74 2.73
C ASN A 55 8.51 -28.60 4.15
N GLU A 56 9.78 -28.24 4.27
CA GLU A 56 10.38 -27.92 5.57
C GLU A 56 10.08 -26.45 5.94
N LEU A 57 9.18 -26.25 6.92
CA LEU A 57 8.88 -24.90 7.42
C LEU A 57 10.10 -24.25 8.05
N LYS A 58 10.49 -23.08 7.54
CA LYS A 58 11.49 -22.23 8.21
C LYS A 58 10.83 -21.48 9.38
N LEU A 59 11.51 -21.42 10.53
CA LEU A 59 11.02 -20.91 11.82
C LEU A 59 10.50 -19.45 11.79
N GLU A 60 10.76 -18.70 10.73
CA GLU A 60 10.47 -17.26 10.63
C GLU A 60 9.54 -16.88 9.47
N LEU A 61 9.13 -17.84 8.63
CA LEU A 61 8.30 -17.54 7.45
C LEU A 61 6.81 -17.75 7.72
N CYS A 62 6.01 -16.90 7.10
CA CYS A 62 4.57 -17.02 7.04
C CYS A 62 4.19 -17.95 5.88
N VAL A 63 3.19 -18.81 6.07
CA VAL A 63 2.59 -19.56 4.96
C VAL A 63 1.39 -18.77 4.47
N CYS A 64 1.41 -18.38 3.20
CA CYS A 64 0.41 -17.52 2.57
C CYS A 64 -0.35 -18.29 1.49
N HIS A 65 -1.58 -17.85 1.21
CA HIS A 65 -2.42 -18.41 0.16
C HIS A 65 -2.34 -17.59 -1.12
N HIS A 66 -2.13 -18.23 -2.26
CA HIS A 66 -2.30 -17.53 -3.56
C HIS A 66 -3.79 -17.43 -3.96
N CYS A 67 -4.62 -18.33 -3.41
CA CYS A 67 -6.04 -18.48 -3.76
C CYS A 67 -6.93 -17.60 -2.90
N ASP A 68 -6.33 -16.87 -1.95
CA ASP A 68 -7.03 -15.88 -1.15
C ASP A 68 -8.20 -16.46 -0.30
N ASN A 69 -8.17 -17.77 -0.04
CA ASN A 69 -9.17 -18.54 0.70
C ASN A 69 -8.59 -19.14 2.00
N PRO A 70 -8.91 -18.57 3.19
CA PRO A 70 -8.31 -18.94 4.48
C PRO A 70 -8.50 -20.41 4.92
N SER A 71 -9.59 -21.05 4.52
CA SER A 71 -9.90 -22.46 4.87
C SER A 71 -9.20 -23.48 3.97
N CYS A 72 -8.62 -23.03 2.85
CA CYS A 72 -7.88 -23.88 1.93
C CYS A 72 -6.60 -24.43 2.56
N VAL A 73 -6.36 -25.73 2.40
CA VAL A 73 -5.14 -26.43 2.84
C VAL A 73 -4.42 -27.14 1.68
N ASN A 74 -4.78 -26.85 0.43
CA ASN A 74 -4.10 -27.42 -0.74
C ASN A 74 -2.64 -26.93 -0.76
N PRO A 75 -1.61 -27.81 -0.68
CA PRO A 75 -0.21 -27.39 -0.65
C PRO A 75 0.23 -26.62 -1.90
N LYS A 76 -0.38 -26.86 -3.07
CA LYS A 76 -0.10 -26.06 -4.28
C LYS A 76 -0.58 -24.62 -4.17
N HIS A 77 -1.56 -24.37 -3.30
CA HIS A 77 -2.11 -23.04 -3.07
C HIS A 77 -1.37 -22.25 -2.00
N LEU A 78 -0.32 -22.83 -1.42
CA LEU A 78 0.43 -22.31 -0.28
C LEU A 78 1.87 -22.00 -0.69
N TYR A 79 2.40 -20.90 -0.17
CA TYR A 79 3.79 -20.51 -0.37
C TYR A 79 4.37 -19.86 0.90
N GLU A 80 5.68 -19.94 1.07
CA GLU A 80 6.39 -19.23 2.13
C GLU A 80 6.65 -17.78 1.73
N ASP A 81 6.40 -16.87 2.66
CA ASP A 81 6.72 -15.46 2.50
C ASP A 81 7.17 -14.81 3.82
N THR A 82 7.87 -13.69 3.70
CA THR A 82 8.21 -12.87 4.85
C THR A 82 6.98 -12.11 5.35
N HIS A 83 6.92 -11.84 6.65
CA HIS A 83 5.82 -11.07 7.23
C HIS A 83 5.69 -9.68 6.60
N GLU A 84 6.82 -9.03 6.29
CA GLU A 84 6.85 -7.71 5.63
C GLU A 84 6.25 -7.76 4.23
N HIS A 85 6.62 -8.75 3.43
CA HIS A 85 6.14 -8.88 2.06
C HIS A 85 4.66 -9.29 2.01
N ASN A 86 4.21 -10.20 2.88
CA ASN A 86 2.80 -10.54 3.01
C ASN A 86 1.95 -9.31 3.39
N MET A 87 2.40 -8.51 4.36
CA MET A 87 1.73 -7.25 4.74
C MET A 87 1.67 -6.24 3.58
N ASN A 88 2.74 -6.13 2.80
CA ASN A 88 2.76 -5.25 1.61
C ASN A 88 1.82 -5.77 0.50
N HIS A 89 1.73 -7.08 0.30
CA HIS A 89 0.81 -7.68 -0.66
C HIS A 89 -0.65 -7.52 -0.23
N MET A 90 -0.96 -7.68 1.07
CA MET A 90 -2.28 -7.40 1.63
C MET A 90 -2.68 -5.94 1.48
N LYS A 91 -1.74 -5.00 1.69
CA LYS A 91 -1.97 -3.56 1.45
C LYS A 91 -2.24 -3.28 -0.02
N LYS A 92 -1.44 -3.82 -0.94
CA LYS A 92 -1.64 -3.67 -2.40
C LYS A 92 -2.99 -4.23 -2.85
N LYS A 93 -3.45 -5.33 -2.25
CA LYS A 93 -4.75 -5.96 -2.53
C LYS A 93 -5.93 -5.29 -1.81
N GLY A 94 -5.72 -4.22 -1.03
CA GLY A 94 -6.78 -3.51 -0.31
C GLY A 94 -7.44 -4.31 0.82
N ARG A 95 -6.80 -5.39 1.31
CA ARG A 95 -7.36 -6.33 2.32
C ARG A 95 -6.93 -6.02 3.75
N SER A 96 -6.29 -4.88 3.95
CA SER A 96 -5.91 -4.45 5.28
C SER A 96 -7.16 -4.00 6.03
N ARG A 97 -7.38 -4.50 7.26
CA ARG A 97 -8.42 -4.00 8.21
C ARG A 97 -8.11 -2.57 8.72
N VAL A 98 -7.30 -1.81 7.98
CA VAL A 98 -6.99 -0.45 8.40
C VAL A 98 -8.21 0.37 8.10
N SER A 99 -8.76 0.97 9.15
CA SER A 99 -9.87 1.90 9.08
C SER A 99 -9.61 2.90 7.95
N LEU A 100 -10.57 3.00 7.03
CA LEU A 100 -10.47 3.92 5.90
C LEU A 100 -10.60 5.35 6.43
N GLY A 101 -9.65 6.21 6.03
CA GLY A 101 -9.68 7.64 6.34
C GLY A 101 -9.99 8.00 7.79
N SER A 102 -10.97 8.90 7.97
CA SER A 102 -11.42 9.46 9.26
C SER A 102 -11.98 8.42 10.26
N LYS A 103 -12.15 7.15 9.85
CA LYS A 103 -12.54 6.05 10.73
C LYS A 103 -11.38 5.48 11.56
N ASN A 104 -10.15 5.92 11.32
CA ASN A 104 -9.07 5.66 12.28
C ASN A 104 -9.23 6.67 13.44
N GLU A 105 -9.55 6.18 14.64
CA GLU A 105 -9.65 6.99 15.87
C GLU A 105 -8.35 7.80 16.19
N HIS A 106 -7.26 7.52 15.47
CA HIS A 106 -5.95 8.17 15.62
C HIS A 106 -5.61 9.19 14.52
N THR A 107 -6.44 9.38 13.48
CA THR A 107 -6.21 10.41 12.46
C THR A 107 -7.32 11.45 12.49
N ASN A 108 -7.01 12.59 13.11
CA ASN A 108 -7.86 13.78 13.21
C ASN A 108 -8.00 14.54 11.85
N ILE A 109 -7.87 13.80 10.74
CA ILE A 109 -7.84 14.29 9.35
C ILE A 109 -9.06 13.73 8.63
N THR A 110 -9.83 14.63 8.03
CA THR A 110 -11.07 14.36 7.32
C THR A 110 -10.84 14.13 5.83
N GLU A 111 -11.85 13.59 5.15
CA GLU A 111 -11.83 13.44 3.69
C GLU A 111 -11.81 14.82 3.01
N ASP A 112 -12.61 15.77 3.50
CA ASP A 112 -12.66 17.15 3.01
C ASP A 112 -11.30 17.85 3.10
N GLU A 113 -10.59 17.73 4.23
CA GLU A 113 -9.23 18.29 4.37
C GLU A 113 -8.23 17.71 3.36
N ILE A 114 -8.42 16.46 2.92
CA ILE A 114 -7.56 15.87 1.87
C ILE A 114 -7.98 16.36 0.50
N ILE A 115 -9.28 16.45 0.23
CA ILE A 115 -9.79 16.98 -1.04
C ILE A 115 -9.28 18.41 -1.26
N GLU A 116 -9.35 19.27 -0.24
CA GLU A 116 -8.80 20.64 -0.30
C GLU A 116 -7.31 20.67 -0.70
N ILE A 117 -6.51 19.73 -0.21
CA ILE A 117 -5.10 19.62 -0.57
C ILE A 117 -4.93 19.16 -2.02
N LEU A 118 -5.66 18.13 -2.43
CA LEU A 118 -5.54 17.55 -3.77
C LEU A 118 -6.00 18.56 -4.83
N ASP A 119 -7.16 19.18 -4.63
CA ASP A 119 -7.68 20.24 -5.51
C ASP A 119 -6.75 21.45 -5.51
N GLY A 120 -6.21 21.83 -4.36
CA GLY A 120 -5.24 22.92 -4.26
C GLY A 120 -3.96 22.67 -5.06
N VAL A 121 -3.52 21.42 -5.22
CA VAL A 121 -2.41 21.08 -6.12
C VAL A 121 -2.80 21.28 -7.59
N LEU A 122 -3.99 20.81 -8.00
CA LEU A 122 -4.48 20.92 -9.38
C LEU A 122 -4.73 22.37 -9.79
N GLU A 123 -5.27 23.18 -8.88
CA GLU A 123 -5.47 24.62 -9.06
C GLU A 123 -4.15 25.40 -8.94
N GLY A 124 -3.15 24.80 -8.29
CA GLY A 124 -1.84 25.36 -8.09
C GLY A 124 -1.74 26.34 -6.91
N SER A 125 -2.68 26.33 -5.98
CA SER A 125 -2.50 27.00 -4.68
C SER A 125 -1.49 26.26 -3.80
N ILE A 126 -1.28 24.96 -4.03
CA ILE A 126 -0.24 24.13 -3.41
C ILE A 126 0.80 23.76 -4.46
N THR A 127 2.07 24.02 -4.17
CA THR A 127 3.19 23.85 -5.11
C THR A 127 4.26 22.89 -4.64
N CYS A 128 4.25 22.55 -3.35
CA CYS A 128 5.13 21.57 -2.75
C CYS A 128 4.46 20.99 -1.47
N LYS A 129 5.04 19.91 -0.95
CA LYS A 129 4.58 19.31 0.31
C LYS A 129 4.76 20.23 1.51
N GLU A 130 5.71 21.16 1.47
CA GLU A 130 5.93 22.13 2.55
C GLU A 130 4.75 23.09 2.71
N ASP A 131 4.09 23.50 1.61
CA ASP A 131 2.88 24.33 1.66
C ASP A 131 1.77 23.63 2.48
N VAL A 132 1.60 22.32 2.28
CA VAL A 132 0.62 21.50 3.02
C VAL A 132 0.92 21.48 4.53
N ILE A 133 2.21 21.31 4.89
CA ILE A 133 2.65 21.22 6.28
C ILE A 133 2.49 22.57 7.00
N GLU A 134 2.76 23.68 6.29
CA GLU A 134 2.62 25.04 6.82
C GLU A 134 1.14 25.44 6.99
N CYS A 135 0.27 25.09 6.04
CA CYS A 135 -1.15 25.43 6.09
C CYS A 135 -1.91 24.68 7.19
N ASN A 136 -1.51 23.44 7.50
CA ASN A 136 -2.20 22.64 8.51
C ASN A 136 -1.23 21.70 9.22
N TYR A 137 -0.90 22.01 10.48
CA TYR A 137 0.05 21.26 11.32
C TYR A 137 -0.34 19.79 11.54
N LYS A 138 -1.59 19.39 11.27
CA LYS A 138 -2.00 17.98 11.32
C LYS A 138 -1.30 17.15 10.23
N PHE A 139 -0.96 17.76 9.09
CA PHE A 139 -0.35 17.08 7.96
C PHE A 139 1.15 16.95 8.16
N THR A 140 1.58 15.74 8.52
CA THR A 140 3.00 15.39 8.57
C THR A 140 3.47 14.81 7.24
N LYS A 141 4.79 14.81 7.00
CA LYS A 141 5.41 14.14 5.85
C LYS A 141 4.96 12.67 5.70
N ARG A 142 4.67 11.98 6.82
CA ARG A 142 4.17 10.60 6.79
C ARG A 142 2.74 10.52 6.26
N ILE A 143 1.87 11.43 6.65
CA ILE A 143 0.49 11.47 6.16
C ILE A 143 0.47 11.77 4.66
N ILE A 144 1.26 12.75 4.21
CA ILE A 144 1.41 13.08 2.80
C ILE A 144 1.88 11.84 2.01
N LYS A 145 2.89 11.13 2.52
CA LYS A 145 3.34 9.86 1.92
C LYS A 145 2.23 8.81 1.85
N ASN A 146 1.37 8.70 2.86
CA ASN A 146 0.27 7.74 2.84
C ASN A 146 -0.78 8.11 1.78
N ILE A 147 -1.11 9.39 1.63
CA ILE A 147 -2.03 9.88 0.59
C ILE A 147 -1.48 9.52 -0.80
N ILE A 148 -0.22 9.87 -1.08
CA ILE A 148 0.43 9.62 -2.38
C ILE A 148 0.48 8.12 -2.71
N ASN A 149 0.72 7.27 -1.71
CA ASN A 149 0.75 5.82 -1.89
C ASN A 149 -0.64 5.15 -1.79
N LYS A 150 -1.72 5.96 -1.74
CA LYS A 150 -3.12 5.51 -1.60
C LYS A 150 -3.36 4.60 -0.38
N ILE A 151 -2.52 4.73 0.65
CA ILE A 151 -2.62 3.93 1.88
C ILE A 151 -3.76 4.50 2.72
N ASN A 152 -4.85 3.73 2.83
CA ASN A 152 -6.09 4.05 3.57
C ASN A 152 -6.93 5.20 2.98
N TRP A 153 -6.47 5.83 1.89
CA TRP A 153 -7.11 6.97 1.24
C TRP A 153 -7.53 6.69 -0.21
N SER A 154 -7.46 5.43 -0.67
CA SER A 154 -7.86 5.04 -2.03
C SER A 154 -9.28 5.52 -2.39
N HIS A 155 -10.23 5.41 -1.46
CA HIS A 155 -11.60 5.89 -1.62
C HIS A 155 -11.75 7.40 -1.91
N VAL A 156 -10.76 8.22 -1.55
CA VAL A 156 -10.69 9.64 -1.93
C VAL A 156 -9.86 9.79 -3.20
N THR A 157 -8.66 9.20 -3.24
CA THR A 157 -7.70 9.40 -4.33
C THR A 157 -8.10 8.75 -5.65
N ASP A 158 -8.99 7.77 -5.64
CA ASP A 158 -9.50 7.09 -6.85
C ASP A 158 -10.62 7.90 -7.54
N ASN A 159 -11.08 9.00 -6.94
CA ASN A 159 -12.00 9.94 -7.58
C ASN A 159 -11.31 10.89 -8.58
N TYR A 160 -9.97 10.88 -8.62
CA TYR A 160 -9.15 11.66 -9.54
C TYR A 160 -8.70 10.78 -10.71
N SER A 161 -8.62 11.34 -11.91
CA SER A 161 -8.09 10.62 -13.07
C SER A 161 -6.62 10.24 -12.87
N SER A 162 -6.15 9.24 -13.62
CA SER A 162 -4.76 8.79 -13.54
C SER A 162 -3.74 9.90 -13.82
N GLU A 163 -4.07 10.83 -14.73
CA GLU A 163 -3.21 11.95 -15.09
C GLU A 163 -3.14 12.99 -13.97
N GLU A 164 -4.30 13.38 -13.41
CA GLU A 164 -4.38 14.28 -12.27
C GLU A 164 -3.63 13.73 -11.05
N PHE A 165 -3.83 12.45 -10.75
CA PHE A 165 -3.21 11.85 -9.57
C PHE A 165 -1.69 11.68 -9.70
N GLU A 166 -1.18 11.40 -10.89
CA GLU A 166 0.27 11.36 -11.12
C GLU A 166 0.88 12.76 -10.95
N HIS A 167 0.22 13.80 -11.45
CA HIS A 167 0.65 15.18 -11.23
C HIS A 167 0.67 15.55 -9.73
N ILE A 168 -0.39 15.22 -8.98
CA ILE A 168 -0.47 15.43 -7.53
C ILE A 168 0.71 14.74 -6.82
N LYS A 169 0.99 13.50 -7.20
CA LYS A 169 2.06 12.68 -6.63
C LYS A 169 3.43 13.31 -6.88
N ASP A 170 3.68 13.86 -8.06
CA ASP A 170 4.94 14.54 -8.36
C ASP A 170 5.17 15.73 -7.43
N ILE A 171 4.17 16.59 -7.26
CA ILE A 171 4.24 17.77 -6.39
C ILE A 171 4.41 17.39 -4.92
N LEU A 172 3.59 16.47 -4.42
CA LEU A 172 3.57 16.14 -2.99
C LEU A 172 4.68 15.17 -2.57
N SER A 173 5.28 14.43 -3.49
CA SER A 173 6.50 13.67 -3.19
C SER A 173 7.66 14.60 -2.77
N GLY A 174 7.59 15.85 -3.23
CA GLY A 174 8.50 16.95 -2.90
C GLY A 174 9.89 16.69 -3.43
N GLN A 175 9.99 16.54 -4.76
CA GLN A 175 11.23 16.72 -5.52
C GLN A 175 11.75 18.16 -5.45
N LEU A 176 10.88 19.13 -5.20
CA LEU A 176 11.22 20.55 -5.08
C LEU A 176 10.74 21.12 -3.73
N THR A 177 11.64 21.83 -3.06
CA THR A 177 11.37 22.64 -1.88
C THR A 177 10.96 24.06 -2.28
N ARG A 178 10.35 24.80 -1.35
CA ARG A 178 10.02 26.23 -1.54
C ARG A 178 11.22 27.09 -1.95
N ILE A 179 12.41 26.79 -1.40
CA ILE A 179 13.65 27.49 -1.78
C ILE A 179 14.01 27.15 -3.23
N GLU A 180 13.91 25.89 -3.64
CA GLU A 180 14.18 25.49 -5.02
C GLU A 180 13.19 26.13 -5.99
N VAL A 181 11.89 26.21 -5.65
CA VAL A 181 10.89 26.95 -6.45
C VAL A 181 11.26 28.42 -6.59
N TYR A 182 11.71 29.07 -5.52
CA TYR A 182 12.17 30.47 -5.59
C TYR A 182 13.39 30.64 -6.51
N LEU A 183 14.37 29.72 -6.41
CA LEU A 183 15.56 29.77 -7.25
C LEU A 183 15.25 29.43 -8.72
N ILE A 184 14.32 28.50 -8.97
CA ILE A 184 13.78 28.19 -10.29
C ILE A 184 13.16 29.45 -10.91
N ASN A 185 12.36 30.21 -10.16
CA ASN A 185 11.79 31.46 -10.66
C ASN A 185 12.87 32.45 -11.09
N LYS A 186 13.94 32.62 -10.29
CA LYS A 186 15.09 33.46 -10.69
C LYS A 186 15.75 32.96 -11.98
N ASP A 187 15.95 31.66 -12.11
CA ASP A 187 16.56 31.07 -13.29
C ASP A 187 15.69 31.21 -14.55
N ILE A 188 14.36 31.11 -14.41
CA ILE A 188 13.39 31.38 -15.48
C ILE A 188 13.56 32.80 -16.00
N PHE A 189 13.67 33.81 -15.12
CA PHE A 189 13.90 35.21 -15.51
C PHE A 189 15.31 35.46 -16.09
N SER A 190 16.24 34.54 -15.86
CA SER A 190 17.61 34.60 -16.38
C SER A 190 17.74 34.00 -17.79
N ASN A 191 16.62 33.66 -18.46
CA ASN A 191 16.55 33.00 -19.76
C ASN A 191 17.25 31.63 -19.83
N LEU A 192 17.33 30.90 -18.71
CA LEU A 192 17.73 29.48 -18.76
C LEU A 192 16.66 28.65 -19.45
N GLU A 193 17.10 27.71 -20.29
CA GLU A 193 16.20 26.80 -20.98
C GLU A 193 15.52 25.86 -20.00
N THR A 194 14.25 25.52 -20.24
CA THR A 194 13.42 24.72 -19.31
C THR A 194 14.08 23.40 -18.92
N HIS A 195 14.76 22.74 -19.86
CA HIS A 195 15.47 21.49 -19.61
C HIS A 195 16.70 21.67 -18.70
N GLN A 196 17.40 22.79 -18.80
CA GLN A 196 18.58 23.10 -17.97
C GLN A 196 18.17 23.37 -16.52
N ILE A 197 17.03 24.06 -16.33
CA ILE A 197 16.46 24.29 -15.01
C ILE A 197 16.01 22.96 -14.40
N ALA A 198 15.31 22.12 -15.19
CA ALA A 198 14.87 20.80 -14.74
C ALA A 198 16.05 19.92 -14.28
N GLU A 199 17.14 19.89 -15.07
CA GLU A 199 18.38 19.19 -14.73
C GLU A 199 19.03 19.76 -13.46
N LYS A 200 19.15 21.10 -13.35
CA LYS A 200 19.77 21.79 -12.22
C LYS A 200 19.10 21.49 -10.88
N TYR A 201 17.77 21.36 -10.88
CA TYR A 201 16.98 21.09 -9.66
C TYR A 201 16.53 19.63 -9.56
N ASN A 202 17.07 18.75 -10.40
CA ASN A 202 16.73 17.31 -10.41
C ASN A 202 15.21 17.06 -10.35
N THR A 203 14.48 17.78 -11.20
CA THR A 203 13.02 17.79 -11.26
C THR A 203 12.56 17.53 -12.69
N LEU A 204 11.28 17.17 -12.87
CA LEU A 204 10.70 17.02 -14.19
C LEU A 204 10.57 18.37 -14.92
N ILE A 205 10.73 18.34 -16.24
CA ILE A 205 10.52 19.50 -17.13
C ILE A 205 9.09 20.06 -16.96
N GLY A 206 8.10 19.19 -16.74
CA GLY A 206 6.70 19.56 -16.49
C GLY A 206 6.55 20.52 -15.30
N ASN A 207 7.31 20.30 -14.22
CA ASN A 207 7.28 21.15 -13.03
C ASN A 207 7.77 22.57 -13.35
N ILE A 208 8.80 22.71 -14.18
CA ILE A 208 9.32 24.02 -14.63
C ILE A 208 8.30 24.73 -15.52
N ILE A 209 7.63 24.00 -16.43
CA ILE A 209 6.59 24.55 -17.31
C ILE A 209 5.40 25.08 -16.49
N GLN A 210 4.96 24.35 -15.48
CA GLN A 210 3.88 24.78 -14.60
C GLN A 210 4.26 26.05 -13.81
N ILE A 211 5.49 26.14 -13.29
CA ILE A 211 6.00 27.34 -12.63
C ILE A 211 6.04 28.53 -13.61
N LYS A 212 6.53 28.33 -14.86
CA LYS A 212 6.51 29.35 -15.93
C LYS A 212 5.09 29.85 -16.24
N ASN A 213 4.13 28.95 -16.37
CA ASN A 213 2.74 29.29 -16.70
C ASN A 213 2.04 30.12 -15.61
N LYS A 214 2.40 29.94 -14.34
CA LYS A 214 1.90 30.79 -13.25
C LYS A 214 2.45 32.21 -13.31
N ASN A 215 3.73 32.40 -13.63
CA ASN A 215 4.33 33.74 -13.72
C ASN A 215 3.65 34.60 -14.80
N HIS A 216 3.17 34.00 -15.89
CA HIS A 216 2.43 34.70 -16.94
C HIS A 216 0.99 35.09 -16.58
N LYS A 217 0.37 34.45 -15.59
CA LYS A 217 -1.00 34.79 -15.14
C LYS A 217 -1.06 36.02 -14.22
N TYR A 218 0.08 36.46 -13.68
CA TYR A 218 0.18 37.57 -12.73
C TYR A 218 1.08 38.73 -13.21
N SER A 219 1.41 38.75 -14.51
CA SER A 219 2.10 39.82 -15.23
C SER A 219 1.14 40.55 -16.16
#